data_AF-A0A353FAW8-F1
#
_entry.id   AF-A0A353FAW8-F1
#
_cell.length_a   1.000
_cell.length_b   1.000
_cell.length_c   1.000
_cell.angle_alpha   90.00
_cell.angle_beta   90.00
_cell.angle_gamma   90.00
#
_symmetry.space_group_name_H-M   'P 1'
#
loop_
_entity.id
_entity.type
_entity.pdbx_description
1 polymer ?
#
loop_
_entity_poly.entity_id
_entity_poly.type
_entity_poly.pdbx_seq_one_letter_code
_entity_poly.pdbx_strand_id
1 'polypeptide(L)'
;MTKEEVSAIRRYLRNNGVKYYDVQAELIDHFATAVEEQQKEDPSIPFKVALLKAHREFGGRKGFNDYRDAALKRVKKKITSVLLNSMLSFLGWPLLILTFTIALAWHFYLQW
;
A
#
# COMPACT_ATOMS: atom_id res chain seq x y z
N MET A 1 0.01 -21.65 1.07
CA MET A 1 -1.25 -21.25 1.75
C MET A 1 -2.47 -21.38 0.83
N THR A 2 -3.65 -21.68 1.38
CA THR A 2 -4.93 -21.79 0.63
C THR A 2 -5.66 -20.45 0.49
N LYS A 3 -6.64 -20.35 -0.44
CA LYS A 3 -7.43 -19.12 -0.65
C LYS A 3 -8.31 -18.79 0.57
N GLU A 4 -8.78 -19.83 1.24
CA GLU A 4 -9.62 -19.76 2.43
C GLU A 4 -8.85 -19.17 3.61
N GLU A 5 -7.59 -19.57 3.79
CA GLU A 5 -6.68 -19.02 4.81
C GLU A 5 -6.35 -17.55 4.54
N VAL A 6 -6.05 -17.18 3.29
CA VAL A 6 -5.87 -15.77 2.89
C VAL A 6 -7.11 -14.94 3.26
N SER A 7 -8.31 -15.45 2.97
CA SER A 7 -9.57 -14.79 3.29
C SER A 7 -9.79 -14.68 4.81
N ALA A 8 -9.39 -15.70 5.57
CA ALA A 8 -9.43 -15.69 7.03
C ALA A 8 -8.48 -14.64 7.62
N ILE A 9 -7.24 -14.54 7.14
CA ILE A 9 -6.27 -13.49 7.53
C ILE A 9 -6.86 -12.12 7.21
N ARG A 10 -7.39 -11.92 6.00
CA ARG A 10 -8.01 -10.65 5.60
C ARG A 10 -9.15 -10.24 6.55
N ARG A 11 -10.03 -11.17 6.90
CA ARG A 11 -11.12 -10.92 7.86
C ARG A 11 -10.57 -10.60 9.26
N TYR A 12 -9.56 -11.32 9.70
CA TYR A 12 -8.88 -11.07 10.97
C TYR A 12 -8.30 -9.65 11.03
N LEU A 13 -7.57 -9.22 9.99
CA LEU A 13 -6.98 -7.87 9.92
C LEU A 13 -8.03 -6.76 9.92
N ARG A 14 -9.13 -6.93 9.17
CA ARG A 14 -10.26 -5.98 9.19
C ARG A 14 -10.87 -5.83 10.57
N ASN A 15 -11.09 -6.95 11.26
CA ASN A 15 -11.62 -6.96 12.62
C ASN A 15 -10.66 -6.29 13.62
N ASN A 16 -9.36 -6.25 13.32
CA ASN A 16 -8.34 -5.56 14.10
C ASN A 16 -8.05 -4.12 13.61
N GLY A 17 -8.94 -3.53 12.81
CA GLY A 17 -8.91 -2.11 12.45
C GLY A 17 -8.04 -1.75 11.24
N VAL A 18 -7.60 -2.74 10.44
CA VAL A 18 -6.87 -2.48 9.19
C VAL A 18 -7.87 -2.16 8.07
N LYS A 19 -8.10 -0.87 7.82
CA LYS A 19 -9.17 -0.39 6.92
C LYS A 19 -8.75 -0.34 5.45
N TYR A 20 -7.54 0.11 5.16
CA TYR A 20 -7.11 0.41 3.79
C TYR A 20 -6.64 -0.84 3.05
N TYR A 21 -7.03 -0.97 1.78
CA TYR A 21 -6.72 -2.15 0.97
C TYR A 21 -5.22 -2.42 0.85
N ASP A 22 -4.41 -1.41 0.56
CA ASP A 22 -2.96 -1.57 0.40
C ASP A 22 -2.29 -2.03 1.71
N VAL A 23 -2.74 -1.49 2.84
CA VAL A 23 -2.25 -1.90 4.17
C VAL A 23 -2.70 -3.33 4.50
N GLN A 24 -3.92 -3.71 4.10
CA GLN A 24 -4.38 -5.09 4.22
C GLN A 24 -3.52 -6.04 3.37
N ALA A 25 -3.20 -5.67 2.13
CA ALA A 25 -2.39 -6.51 1.25
C ALA A 25 -0.98 -6.75 1.82
N GLU A 26 -0.31 -5.70 2.30
CA GLU A 26 1.00 -5.79 2.96
C GLU A 26 0.94 -6.67 4.22
N LEU A 27 -0.08 -6.49 5.05
CA LEU A 27 -0.24 -7.30 6.26
C LEU A 27 -0.65 -8.74 5.98
N ILE A 28 -1.46 -9.01 4.95
CA ILE A 28 -1.78 -10.38 4.54
C ILE A 28 -0.49 -11.12 4.16
N ASP A 29 0.39 -10.47 3.39
CA ASP A 29 1.66 -11.06 2.96
C ASP A 29 2.52 -11.46 4.15
N HIS A 30 2.73 -10.54 5.11
CA HIS A 30 3.52 -10.86 6.30
C HIS A 30 2.89 -11.94 7.19
N PHE A 31 1.57 -11.88 7.40
CA PHE A 31 0.88 -12.90 8.20
C PHE A 31 0.90 -14.26 7.49
N ALA A 32 0.81 -14.28 6.16
CA ALA A 32 0.96 -15.50 5.37
C ALA A 32 2.34 -16.12 5.59
N THR A 33 3.40 -15.33 5.43
CA THR A 33 4.78 -15.78 5.61
C THR A 33 5.01 -16.34 7.00
N ALA A 34 4.58 -15.64 8.05
CA ALA A 34 4.75 -16.09 9.43
C ALA A 34 3.99 -17.38 9.73
N VAL A 35 2.75 -17.52 9.23
CA VAL A 35 1.97 -18.76 9.38
C VAL A 35 2.64 -19.92 8.66
N GLU A 36 3.12 -19.71 7.43
CA GLU A 36 3.80 -20.74 6.66
C GLU A 36 5.13 -21.16 7.30
N GLU A 37 5.88 -20.23 7.88
CA GLU A 37 7.10 -20.53 8.65
C GLU A 37 6.80 -21.40 9.86
N GLN A 38 5.78 -21.04 10.64
CA GLN A 38 5.37 -21.82 11.80
C GLN A 38 4.85 -23.21 11.42
N GLN A 39 4.14 -23.35 10.30
CA GLN A 39 3.69 -24.64 9.78
C GLN A 39 4.84 -25.47 9.19
N LYS A 40 5.92 -24.85 8.72
CA LYS A 40 7.15 -25.57 8.34
C LYS A 40 7.87 -26.12 9.56
N GLU A 41 7.92 -25.35 10.65
CA GLU A 41 8.53 -25.78 11.92
C GLU A 41 7.70 -26.87 12.63
N ASP A 42 6.38 -26.70 12.67
CA ASP A 42 5.43 -27.66 13.22
C ASP A 42 4.29 -27.91 12.23
N PRO A 43 4.39 -28.96 11.38
CA PRO A 43 3.35 -29.28 10.40
C PRO A 43 1.97 -29.62 11.00
N SER A 44 1.91 -29.91 12.31
CA SER A 44 0.67 -30.25 13.00
C SER A 44 -0.05 -29.03 13.58
N ILE A 45 0.59 -27.85 13.57
CA ILE A 45 0.01 -26.64 14.15
C ILE A 45 -1.28 -26.24 13.41
N PRO A 46 -2.41 -26.08 14.11
CA PRO A 46 -3.63 -25.60 13.48
C PRO A 46 -3.43 -24.17 12.98
N PHE A 47 -3.89 -23.87 11.76
CA PHE A 47 -3.82 -22.53 11.16
C PHE A 47 -4.24 -21.40 12.12
N LYS A 48 -5.33 -21.59 12.87
CA LYS A 48 -5.81 -20.59 13.84
C LYS A 48 -4.80 -20.30 14.94
N VAL A 49 -4.07 -21.31 15.40
CA VAL A 49 -3.02 -21.16 16.42
C VAL A 49 -1.83 -20.44 15.81
N ALA A 50 -1.41 -20.83 14.60
CA ALA A 50 -0.34 -20.17 13.88
C ALA A 50 -0.64 -18.68 13.63
N LEU A 51 -1.86 -18.35 13.20
CA LEU A 51 -2.32 -16.98 13.00
C LEU A 51 -2.23 -16.13 14.28
N LEU A 52 -2.60 -16.71 15.42
CA LEU A 52 -2.52 -16.01 16.71
C LEU A 52 -1.07 -15.85 17.18
N LYS A 53 -0.20 -16.82 16.91
CA LYS A 53 1.22 -16.74 17.21
C LYS A 53 1.90 -15.68 16.33
N ALA A 54 1.58 -15.63 15.03
CA ALA A 54 2.01 -14.55 14.13
C ALA A 54 1.59 -13.16 14.65
N HIS A 55 0.34 -13.00 15.13
CA HIS A 55 -0.07 -11.73 15.74
C HIS A 55 0.75 -11.34 16.98
N ARG A 56 1.17 -12.33 17.79
CA ARG A 56 2.02 -12.08 18.96
C ARG A 56 3.45 -11.69 18.56
N GLU A 57 4.00 -12.29 17.51
CA GLU A 57 5.31 -11.93 16.93
C GLU A 57 5.33 -10.49 16.43
N PHE A 58 4.18 -9.98 15.96
CA PHE A 58 3.97 -8.56 15.67
C PHE A 58 3.95 -7.63 16.91
N GLY A 59 4.31 -8.12 18.10
CA GLY A 59 4.36 -7.34 19.35
C GLY A 59 3.00 -7.23 20.05
N GLY A 60 2.11 -8.19 19.79
CA GLY A 60 0.74 -8.20 20.34
C GLY A 60 -0.06 -6.94 19.97
N ARG A 61 -0.99 -6.52 20.83
CA ARG A 61 -1.91 -5.41 20.50
C ARG A 61 -1.19 -4.08 20.26
N LYS A 62 -0.13 -3.78 21.02
CA LYS A 62 0.61 -2.52 20.89
C LYS A 62 1.50 -2.52 19.66
N GLY A 63 2.34 -3.54 19.48
CA GLY A 63 3.20 -3.65 18.30
C GLY A 63 2.40 -3.74 17.00
N PHE A 64 1.26 -4.42 17.01
CA PHE A 64 0.36 -4.48 15.85
C PHE A 64 -0.20 -3.10 15.49
N ASN A 65 -0.61 -2.29 16.48
CA ASN A 65 -1.05 -0.92 16.24
C ASN A 65 0.08 -0.05 15.69
N ASP A 66 1.26 -0.10 16.31
CA ASP A 66 2.43 0.68 15.87
C ASP A 66 2.83 0.31 14.43
N TYR A 67 2.80 -0.99 14.10
CA TYR A 67 3.07 -1.48 12.76
C TYR A 67 2.02 -1.01 11.75
N ARG A 68 0.73 -1.15 12.09
CA ARG A 68 -0.38 -0.68 11.25
C ARG A 68 -0.23 0.79 10.93
N ASP A 69 0.09 1.61 11.93
CA ASP A 69 0.21 3.05 11.78
C ASP A 69 1.46 3.41 10.94
N ALA A 70 2.56 2.67 11.08
CA ALA A 70 3.73 2.79 10.23
C ALA A 70 3.44 2.42 8.77
N ALA A 71 2.72 1.31 8.53
CA ALA A 71 2.30 0.89 7.18
C ALA A 71 1.37 1.94 6.53
N LEU A 72 0.42 2.47 7.29
CA LEU A 72 -0.45 3.55 6.84
C LEU A 72 0.35 4.80 6.44
N LYS A 73 1.34 5.17 7.25
CA LYS A 73 2.24 6.30 6.96
C LYS A 73 3.05 6.07 5.68
N ARG A 74 3.53 4.85 5.44
CA ARG A 74 4.25 4.48 4.20
C ARG A 74 3.35 4.62 2.96
N VAL A 75 2.15 4.05 3.00
CA VAL A 75 1.18 4.14 1.90
C VAL A 75 0.81 5.59 1.62
N LYS A 76 0.48 6.37 2.66
CA LYS A 76 0.18 7.81 2.51
C LYS A 76 1.34 8.56 1.87
N LYS A 77 2.57 8.35 2.34
CA LYS A 77 3.77 9.00 1.77
C LYS A 77 3.94 8.67 0.28
N LYS A 78 3.76 7.40 -0.10
CA LYS A 78 3.87 6.96 -1.50
C LYS A 78 2.80 7.61 -2.37
N ILE A 79 1.53 7.59 -1.94
CA ILE A 79 0.42 8.22 -2.67
C ILE A 79 0.67 9.73 -2.82
N THR A 80 1.02 10.42 -1.73
CA THR A 80 1.31 11.87 -1.78
C THR A 80 2.47 12.16 -2.73
N SER A 81 3.54 11.36 -2.71
CA SER A 81 4.65 11.54 -3.64
C SER A 81 4.24 11.34 -5.10
N VAL A 82 3.43 10.33 -5.39
CA VAL A 82 2.93 10.08 -6.76
C VAL A 82 2.03 11.23 -7.20
N LEU A 83 1.08 11.65 -6.37
CA LEU A 83 0.17 12.76 -6.69
C LEU A 83 0.93 14.07 -6.92
N LEU A 84 1.90 14.40 -6.07
CA LEU A 84 2.73 15.60 -6.24
C LEU A 84 3.54 15.53 -7.53
N ASN A 85 4.19 14.40 -7.81
CA ASN A 85 4.96 14.24 -9.04
C ASN A 85 4.06 14.32 -10.28
N SER A 86 2.87 13.72 -10.24
CA SER A 86 1.89 13.83 -11.31
C SER A 86 1.44 15.29 -11.49
N MET A 87 1.05 16.00 -10.42
CA MET A 87 0.66 17.41 -10.52
C MET A 87 1.79 18.28 -11.08
N LEU A 88 3.03 18.09 -10.63
CA LEU A 88 4.18 18.85 -11.14
C LEU A 88 4.50 18.51 -12.60
N SER A 89 4.34 17.25 -13.03
CA SER A 89 4.53 16.87 -14.44
C SER A 89 3.51 17.52 -15.38
N PHE A 90 2.27 17.72 -14.91
CA PHE A 90 1.23 18.46 -15.61
C PHE A 90 1.46 19.98 -15.61
N LEU A 91 2.32 20.51 -14.74
CA LEU A 91 2.60 21.94 -14.70
C LEU A 91 3.79 22.36 -15.57
N GLY A 92 4.78 21.47 -15.78
CA GLY A 92 5.99 21.81 -16.53
C GLY A 92 5.82 21.72 -18.05
N TRP A 93 5.59 20.51 -18.55
CA TRP A 93 5.65 20.24 -20.00
C TRP A 93 4.46 20.78 -20.82
N PRO A 94 3.19 20.66 -20.40
CA PRO A 94 2.08 21.17 -21.20
C PRO A 94 1.99 22.71 -21.18
N LEU A 95 2.44 23.38 -20.11
CA LEU A 95 2.52 24.85 -20.11
C LEU A 95 3.59 25.34 -21.09
N LEU A 96 4.75 24.69 -21.16
CA LEU A 96 5.77 25.02 -22.16
C LEU A 96 5.23 24.87 -23.59
N ILE A 97 4.56 23.75 -23.89
CA ILE A 97 3.93 23.53 -25.20
C ILE A 97 2.89 24.62 -25.49
N LEU A 98 2.04 24.96 -24.51
CA LEU A 98 1.02 26.00 -24.65
C LEU A 98 1.65 27.39 -24.91
N THR A 99 2.72 27.74 -24.19
CA THR A 99 3.41 29.02 -24.42
C THR A 99 4.04 29.08 -25.81
N PHE A 100 4.62 27.98 -26.28
CA PHE A 100 5.23 27.89 -27.61
C PHE A 100 4.18 27.99 -28.73
N THR A 101 3.03 27.31 -28.58
CA THR A 101 1.95 27.36 -29.56
C THR A 101 1.31 28.74 -29.64
N ILE A 102 1.10 29.41 -28.50
CA ILE A 102 0.60 30.80 -28.46
C ILE A 102 1.60 31.75 -29.12
N ALA A 103 2.90 31.63 -28.82
CA ALA A 103 3.93 32.48 -29.42
C ALA A 103 4.03 32.31 -30.95
N LEU A 104 3.95 31.06 -31.44
CA LEU A 104 3.91 30.78 -32.88
C LEU A 104 2.65 31.36 -33.54
N ALA A 105 1.48 31.14 -32.95
CA ALA A 105 0.23 31.70 -33.46
C ALA A 105 0.26 33.23 -33.54
N TRP A 106 0.82 33.88 -32.52
CA TRP A 106 1.02 35.33 -32.48
C TRP A 106 1.96 35.80 -33.60
N HIS A 107 3.07 35.11 -33.83
CA HIS A 107 4.02 35.45 -34.89
C HIS A 107 3.39 35.37 -36.28
N PHE A 108 2.65 34.29 -36.58
CA PHE A 108 1.95 34.15 -37.86
C PHE A 108 0.86 35.20 -38.06
N TYR A 109 0.12 35.56 -37.00
CA TYR A 109 -0.87 36.64 -37.07
C TYR A 109 -0.26 38.00 -37.40
N LEU A 110 0.94 38.31 -36.90
CA LEU A 110 1.62 39.58 -37.20
C LEU A 110 2.26 39.63 -38.59
N GLN A 111 2.44 38.49 -39.27
CA GLN A 111 3.00 38.43 -40.62
C GLN A 111 1.94 38.48 -41.73
N TRP A 112 0.65 38.53 -41.39
CA TRP A 112 -0.48 38.59 -42.31
C TRP A 112 -1.15 39.96 -42.25
#